data_AF-A0A7S6MDS6-F1
#
_entry.id   AF-A0A7S6MDS6-F1
#
_cell.length_a   1.000
_cell.length_b   1.000
_cell.length_c   1.000
_cell.angle_alpha   90.00
_cell.angle_beta   90.00
_cell.angle_gamma   90.00
#
_symmetry.space_group_name_H-M   'P 1'
#
loop_
_entity.id
_entity.type
_entity.pdbx_description
1 polymer ?
#
loop_
_entity_poly.entity_id
_entity_poly.type
_entity_poly.pdbx_seq_one_letter_code
_entity_poly.pdbx_strand_id
1 'polypeptide(L)'
;MPLAAVSRQPLGEGAGHQAPGAGRQVVGGRPSEQLSLGTRNSELGTHAAPGTQHFSVALAAARAGKSQAARAEEAAASFVAVAFIEPVLASMSKSTFAEAPFAPGDAERRFQPMLHSLLADRIAHAARFPLTDAVAERLMGRGSHLPSAIGRQHDVMDLSNRYEPTPGLIGEVIHA
;
A
#
# COMPACT_ATOMS: atom_id res chain seq x y z
N MET A 1 -66.08 22.37 32.36
CA MET A 1 -66.58 21.28 33.22
C MET A 1 -65.86 19.99 32.83
N PRO A 2 -65.40 19.18 33.80
CA PRO A 2 -64.10 18.49 33.80
C PRO A 2 -64.19 16.94 33.84
N LEU A 3 -63.04 16.29 34.08
CA LEU A 3 -62.78 14.86 34.43
C LEU A 3 -62.58 13.89 33.23
N ALA A 4 -61.62 12.97 33.20
CA ALA A 4 -60.80 12.37 34.25
C ALA A 4 -59.43 11.86 33.73
N ALA A 5 -58.43 11.90 34.60
CA ALA A 5 -57.19 11.14 34.52
C ALA A 5 -57.43 9.68 34.94
N VAL A 6 -56.73 8.72 34.32
CA VAL A 6 -56.53 7.37 34.88
C VAL A 6 -55.06 6.99 34.75
N SER A 7 -54.38 7.07 35.88
CA SER A 7 -53.12 6.40 36.17
C SER A 7 -53.38 4.91 36.42
N ARG A 8 -52.55 4.01 35.88
CA ARG A 8 -52.24 2.72 36.52
C ARG A 8 -50.76 2.40 36.42
N GLN A 9 -50.26 1.99 37.58
CA GLN A 9 -48.88 1.79 38.01
C GLN A 9 -48.24 0.49 37.48
N PRO A 10 -46.91 0.37 37.64
CA PRO A 10 -46.13 -0.84 37.39
C PRO A 10 -46.15 -1.81 38.60
N LEU A 11 -46.11 -3.11 38.32
CA LEU A 11 -45.82 -4.22 39.25
C LEU A 11 -44.63 -4.96 38.62
N GLY A 12 -43.46 -5.05 39.25
CA GLY A 12 -43.18 -5.81 40.49
C GLY A 12 -42.59 -7.17 40.06
N GLU A 13 -41.27 -7.39 40.13
CA GLU A 13 -40.49 -7.89 41.28
C GLU A 13 -40.15 -9.39 41.16
N GLY A 14 -38.90 -9.72 41.50
CA GLY A 14 -38.30 -11.06 41.51
C GLY A 14 -36.79 -10.95 41.22
N ALA A 15 -35.93 -10.53 42.16
CA ALA A 15 -35.23 -11.39 43.13
C ALA A 15 -34.64 -12.65 42.46
N GLY A 16 -33.34 -12.89 42.32
CA GLY A 16 -32.20 -12.63 43.19
C GLY A 16 -31.57 -13.99 43.54
N HIS A 17 -30.30 -14.24 43.18
CA HIS A 17 -29.33 -15.23 43.74
C HIS A 17 -28.01 -15.12 42.92
N GLN A 18 -26.90 -14.55 43.42
CA GLN A 18 -25.91 -15.06 44.39
C GLN A 18 -24.66 -15.70 43.72
N ALA A 19 -23.67 -14.85 43.41
CA ALA A 19 -22.24 -14.89 43.82
C ALA A 19 -21.35 -16.16 43.57
N PRO A 20 -20.04 -16.21 43.99
CA PRO A 20 -18.89 -16.29 43.07
C PRO A 20 -18.01 -17.55 43.26
N GLY A 21 -17.27 -17.96 42.21
CA GLY A 21 -16.37 -19.13 42.25
C GLY A 21 -14.98 -18.83 41.74
N ALA A 22 -14.01 -18.80 42.65
CA ALA A 22 -12.58 -18.68 42.39
C ALA A 22 -11.99 -19.98 41.79
N GLY A 23 -10.98 -19.84 40.92
CA GLY A 23 -10.26 -20.98 40.35
C GLY A 23 -8.93 -20.57 39.72
N ARG A 24 -8.00 -20.07 40.54
CA ARG A 24 -6.59 -19.87 40.18
C ARG A 24 -5.89 -21.22 40.20
N GLN A 25 -5.41 -21.71 39.05
CA GLN A 25 -4.46 -22.82 39.00
C GLN A 25 -3.26 -22.42 38.13
N VAL A 26 -2.11 -22.34 38.79
CA VAL A 26 -0.77 -22.13 38.22
C VAL A 26 0.02 -23.39 38.54
N VAL A 27 0.38 -24.17 37.52
CA VAL A 27 1.46 -25.19 37.46
C VAL A 27 1.63 -25.44 35.94
N GLY A 28 2.73 -25.14 35.24
CA GLY A 28 4.12 -25.52 35.48
C GLY A 28 4.44 -26.80 34.70
N GLY A 29 4.91 -26.72 33.45
CA GLY A 29 5.24 -27.93 32.68
C GLY A 29 5.73 -27.74 31.24
N ARG A 30 7.02 -27.41 31.11
CA ARG A 30 8.02 -27.74 30.06
C ARG A 30 7.77 -27.42 28.55
N PRO A 31 8.76 -26.75 27.90
CA PRO A 31 8.90 -26.69 26.44
C PRO A 31 9.64 -27.93 25.91
N SER A 32 9.53 -28.15 24.60
CA SER A 32 10.24 -29.15 23.75
C SER A 32 9.51 -30.48 23.54
N GLU A 33 8.98 -30.65 22.33
CA GLU A 33 9.13 -31.80 21.41
C GLU A 33 7.93 -31.82 20.45
N GLN A 34 8.07 -31.15 19.31
CA GLN A 34 8.50 -31.74 18.03
C GLN A 34 7.42 -32.57 17.33
N LEU A 35 6.85 -31.99 16.27
CA LEU A 35 6.58 -32.63 14.97
C LEU A 35 5.98 -31.59 14.01
N SER A 36 6.81 -30.61 13.65
CA SER A 36 6.52 -29.69 12.55
C SER A 36 6.86 -30.37 11.21
N LEU A 37 6.01 -31.31 10.80
CA LEU A 37 5.88 -31.71 9.39
C LEU A 37 4.55 -31.14 8.88
N GLY A 38 4.65 -29.96 8.27
CA GLY A 38 3.51 -29.22 7.78
C GLY A 38 3.91 -28.16 6.76
N THR A 39 4.79 -28.51 5.82
CA THR A 39 4.92 -27.78 4.55
C THR A 39 3.64 -27.98 3.75
N ARG A 40 2.57 -27.30 4.16
CA ARG A 40 1.26 -27.29 3.48
C ARG A 40 0.74 -25.88 3.46
N ASN A 41 1.36 -25.03 2.64
CA ASN A 41 0.74 -23.81 2.10
C ASN A 41 1.22 -23.52 0.66
N SER A 42 1.68 -24.54 -0.06
CA SER A 42 2.01 -24.46 -1.49
C SER A 42 0.83 -24.89 -2.36
N GLU A 43 -0.41 -24.58 -1.98
CA GLU A 43 -1.58 -24.81 -2.83
C GLU A 43 -2.60 -23.67 -2.64
N LEU A 44 -2.16 -22.42 -2.82
CA LEU A 44 -3.13 -21.41 -3.27
C LEU A 44 -3.42 -21.72 -4.73
N GLY A 45 -4.52 -22.46 -4.95
CA GLY A 45 -5.09 -22.70 -6.25
C GLY A 45 -5.33 -21.40 -6.99
N THR A 46 -4.48 -21.12 -7.96
CA THR A 46 -4.65 -20.06 -8.95
C THR A 46 -5.75 -20.48 -9.94
N HIS A 47 -7.00 -20.53 -9.50
CA HIS A 47 -8.13 -20.48 -10.42
C HIS A 47 -8.33 -19.02 -10.88
N ALA A 48 -7.30 -18.48 -11.55
CA ALA A 48 -7.44 -17.27 -12.32
C ALA A 48 -8.35 -17.58 -13.51
N ALA A 49 -9.49 -16.88 -13.59
CA ALA A 49 -10.40 -16.98 -14.72
C ALA A 49 -9.62 -16.83 -16.05
N PRO A 50 -9.95 -17.60 -17.09
CA PRO A 50 -9.17 -17.69 -18.33
C PRO A 50 -9.02 -16.38 -19.14
N GLY A 51 -9.61 -15.26 -18.71
CA GLY A 51 -9.48 -13.94 -19.35
C GLY A 51 -8.41 -13.01 -18.75
N THR A 52 -8.00 -13.19 -17.49
CA THR A 52 -7.18 -12.18 -16.77
C THR A 52 -5.71 -12.19 -17.18
N GLN A 53 -5.20 -13.34 -17.63
CA GLN A 53 -3.82 -13.54 -18.07
C GLN A 53 -3.50 -12.75 -19.36
N HIS A 54 -4.47 -12.60 -20.26
CA HIS A 54 -4.28 -11.90 -21.53
C HIS A 54 -4.18 -10.38 -21.34
N PHE A 55 -4.93 -9.84 -20.38
CA PHE A 55 -4.92 -8.41 -20.09
C PHE A 55 -3.61 -7.96 -19.45
N SER A 56 -3.07 -8.72 -18.48
CA SER A 56 -1.81 -8.38 -17.83
C SER A 56 -0.64 -8.40 -18.81
N VAL A 57 -0.62 -9.35 -19.74
CA VAL A 57 0.39 -9.44 -20.81
C VAL A 57 0.26 -8.26 -21.79
N ALA A 58 -0.95 -7.91 -22.23
CA ALA A 58 -1.18 -6.76 -23.09
C ALA A 58 -0.77 -5.44 -22.41
N LEU A 59 -1.07 -5.29 -21.11
CA LEU A 59 -0.68 -4.12 -20.32
C LEU A 59 0.85 -4.04 -20.13
N ALA A 60 1.50 -5.18 -19.89
CA ALA A 60 2.96 -5.25 -19.80
C ALA A 60 3.63 -4.88 -21.12
N ALA A 61 3.11 -5.38 -22.24
CA ALA A 61 3.59 -5.03 -23.58
C ALA A 61 3.38 -3.54 -23.91
N ALA A 62 2.21 -2.98 -23.56
CA ALA A 62 1.92 -1.56 -23.73
C ALA A 62 2.86 -0.67 -22.90
N ARG A 63 3.29 -1.14 -21.72
CA ARG A 63 4.29 -0.44 -20.90
C ARG A 63 5.72 -0.63 -21.44
N ALA A 64 6.05 -1.80 -22.00
CA ALA A 64 7.38 -2.12 -22.49
C ALA A 64 7.90 -1.11 -23.53
N GLY A 65 7.01 -0.58 -24.38
CA GLY A 65 7.35 0.45 -25.37
C GLY A 65 7.53 1.87 -24.82
N LYS A 66 7.17 2.15 -23.56
CA LYS A 66 7.29 3.48 -22.95
C LYS A 66 8.67 3.68 -22.31
N SER A 67 9.26 4.86 -22.52
CA SER A 67 10.49 5.27 -21.84
C SER A 67 10.31 5.32 -20.33
N GLN A 68 11.40 5.19 -19.57
CA GLN A 68 11.34 5.26 -18.11
C GLN A 68 10.76 6.60 -17.62
N ALA A 69 11.11 7.70 -18.29
CA ALA A 69 10.54 9.02 -18.01
C ALA A 69 9.03 9.05 -18.22
N ALA A 70 8.53 8.55 -19.36
CA ALA A 70 7.09 8.48 -19.65
C ALA A 70 6.34 7.60 -18.63
N ARG A 71 6.95 6.53 -18.14
CA ARG A 71 6.35 5.69 -17.07
C ARG A 71 6.31 6.41 -15.72
N ALA A 72 7.33 7.22 -15.41
CA ALA A 72 7.38 7.99 -14.17
C ALA A 72 6.34 9.12 -14.18
N GLU A 73 6.17 9.81 -15.31
CA GLU A 73 5.13 10.82 -15.52
C GLU A 73 3.72 10.24 -15.36
N GLU A 74 3.44 9.10 -16.01
CA GLU A 74 2.13 8.43 -15.92
C GLU A 74 1.83 7.97 -14.49
N ALA A 75 2.82 7.37 -13.81
CA ALA A 75 2.66 6.96 -12.41
C ALA A 75 2.47 8.15 -11.46
N ALA A 76 3.19 9.24 -11.68
CA ALA A 76 3.03 10.48 -10.92
C ALA A 76 1.65 11.09 -11.12
N ALA A 77 1.15 11.13 -12.36
CA ALA A 77 -0.17 11.66 -12.69
C ALA A 77 -1.28 10.84 -12.01
N SER A 78 -1.21 9.51 -12.09
CA SER A 78 -2.16 8.63 -11.40
C SER A 78 -2.11 8.81 -9.88
N PHE A 79 -0.92 8.99 -9.30
CA PHE A 79 -0.78 9.24 -7.87
C PHE A 79 -1.45 10.56 -7.47
N VAL A 80 -1.19 11.64 -8.20
CA VAL A 80 -1.80 12.96 -7.92
C VAL A 80 -3.31 12.92 -8.11
N ALA A 81 -3.82 12.20 -9.12
CA ALA A 81 -5.24 12.01 -9.35
C ALA A 81 -5.93 11.43 -8.12
N VAL A 82 -5.44 10.29 -7.62
CA VAL A 82 -6.06 9.57 -6.49
C VAL A 82 -5.81 10.25 -5.16
N ALA A 83 -4.59 10.73 -4.90
CA ALA A 83 -4.21 11.25 -3.59
C ALA A 83 -4.69 12.69 -3.34
N PHE A 84 -4.91 13.47 -4.39
CA PHE A 84 -5.19 14.91 -4.26
C PHE A 84 -6.47 15.34 -4.97
N ILE A 85 -6.68 14.96 -6.22
CA ILE A 85 -7.79 15.49 -7.02
C ILE A 85 -9.11 14.79 -6.66
N GLU A 86 -9.13 13.46 -6.58
CA GLU A 86 -10.34 12.70 -6.20
C GLU A 86 -10.94 13.17 -4.87
N PRO A 87 -10.18 13.37 -3.78
CA PRO A 87 -10.72 13.88 -2.52
C PRO A 87 -11.34 15.28 -2.64
N VAL A 88 -10.76 16.17 -3.45
CA VAL A 88 -11.30 17.51 -3.69
C VAL A 88 -12.65 17.40 -4.40
N LEU A 89 -12.74 16.62 -5.48
CA LEU A 89 -14.00 16.37 -6.19
C LEU A 89 -15.06 15.75 -5.28
N ALA A 90 -14.66 14.78 -4.46
CA ALA A 90 -15.54 14.12 -3.49
C ALA A 90 -16.03 15.06 -2.38
N SER A 91 -15.29 16.10 -2.04
CA SER A 91 -15.72 17.12 -1.08
C SER A 91 -16.69 18.12 -1.70
N MET A 92 -16.48 18.50 -2.97
CA MET A 92 -17.37 19.41 -3.69
C MET A 92 -18.77 18.84 -3.81
N SER A 93 -18.91 17.54 -4.08
CA SER A 93 -20.21 16.88 -4.18
C SER A 93 -20.97 16.75 -2.86
N LYS A 94 -20.26 16.90 -1.72
CA LYS A 94 -20.86 16.93 -0.38
C LYS A 94 -21.25 18.33 0.07
N SER A 95 -20.86 19.37 -0.68
CA SER A 95 -21.14 20.77 -0.33
C SER A 95 -22.55 21.22 -0.75
N THR A 96 -22.92 22.44 -0.37
CA THR A 96 -24.24 23.12 -0.42
C THR A 96 -25.12 22.89 -1.67
N PHE A 97 -24.57 22.46 -2.80
CA PHE A 97 -25.35 22.05 -3.98
C PHE A 97 -26.09 20.70 -3.82
N ALA A 98 -25.88 19.99 -2.71
CA ALA A 98 -26.56 18.74 -2.39
C ALA A 98 -27.99 18.90 -1.83
N GLU A 99 -28.52 20.12 -1.74
CA GLU A 99 -29.88 20.40 -1.28
C GLU A 99 -30.92 20.32 -2.43
N ALA A 100 -32.16 19.98 -2.10
CA ALA A 100 -33.25 19.85 -3.08
C ALA A 100 -33.55 21.19 -3.78
N PRO A 101 -33.91 21.22 -5.08
CA PRO A 101 -34.32 20.10 -5.96
C PRO A 101 -33.19 19.44 -6.78
N PHE A 102 -31.94 19.89 -6.63
CA PHE A 102 -30.79 19.42 -7.43
C PHE A 102 -29.88 18.43 -6.68
N ALA A 103 -30.37 17.91 -5.56
CA ALA A 103 -29.67 16.88 -4.81
C ALA A 103 -29.38 15.66 -5.71
N PRO A 104 -28.19 15.06 -5.63
CA PRO A 104 -27.85 13.87 -6.41
C PRO A 104 -28.89 12.76 -6.22
N GLY A 105 -29.33 12.14 -7.30
CA GLY A 105 -30.21 10.97 -7.23
C GLY A 105 -29.48 9.70 -6.75
N ASP A 106 -30.23 8.63 -6.49
CA ASP A 106 -29.62 7.33 -6.10
C ASP A 106 -28.68 6.78 -7.15
N ALA A 107 -29.02 6.94 -8.44
CA ALA A 107 -28.16 6.53 -9.54
C ALA A 107 -26.85 7.34 -9.52
N GLU A 108 -26.94 8.66 -9.43
CA GLU A 108 -25.76 9.52 -9.44
C GLU A 108 -24.83 9.26 -8.25
N ARG A 109 -25.38 9.04 -7.05
CA ARG A 109 -24.58 8.65 -5.87
C ARG A 109 -23.75 7.38 -6.09
N ARG A 110 -24.28 6.41 -6.84
CA ARG A 110 -23.58 5.15 -7.12
C ARG A 110 -22.47 5.33 -8.16
N PHE A 111 -22.68 6.20 -9.15
CA PHE A 111 -21.72 6.44 -10.23
C PHE A 111 -20.72 7.57 -9.93
N GLN A 112 -21.00 8.41 -8.93
CA GLN A 112 -20.14 9.51 -8.50
C GLN A 112 -18.66 9.12 -8.31
N PRO A 113 -18.32 8.02 -7.60
CA PRO A 113 -16.92 7.63 -7.43
C PRO A 113 -16.22 7.33 -8.77
N MET A 114 -16.93 6.70 -9.71
CA MET A 114 -16.40 6.40 -11.04
C MET A 114 -16.19 7.69 -11.84
N LEU A 115 -17.15 8.61 -11.78
CA LEU A 115 -17.05 9.90 -12.44
C LEU A 115 -15.88 10.74 -11.87
N HIS A 116 -15.72 10.75 -10.55
CA HIS A 116 -14.59 11.43 -9.90
C HIS A 116 -13.26 10.83 -10.33
N SER A 117 -13.15 9.51 -10.45
CA SER A 117 -11.90 8.87 -10.86
C SER A 117 -11.51 9.21 -12.29
N LEU A 118 -12.47 9.15 -13.22
CA LEU A 118 -12.25 9.55 -14.62
C LEU A 118 -11.89 11.03 -14.75
N LEU A 119 -12.57 11.89 -14.00
CA LEU A 119 -12.32 13.32 -14.01
C LEU A 119 -10.97 13.67 -13.38
N ALA A 120 -10.60 13.02 -12.28
CA ALA A 120 -9.33 13.20 -11.61
C ALA A 120 -8.16 12.81 -12.51
N ASP A 121 -8.26 11.65 -13.18
CA ASP A 121 -7.26 11.20 -14.15
C ASP A 121 -7.11 12.19 -15.30
N ARG A 122 -8.23 12.66 -15.87
CA ARG A 122 -8.24 13.67 -16.94
C ARG A 122 -7.61 14.98 -16.49
N ILE A 123 -7.93 15.46 -15.29
CA ILE A 123 -7.38 16.70 -14.74
C ILE A 123 -5.88 16.57 -14.52
N ALA A 124 -5.41 15.48 -13.91
CA ALA A 124 -4.00 15.22 -13.66
C ALA A 124 -3.15 15.24 -14.95
N HIS A 125 -3.68 14.69 -16.04
CA HIS A 125 -3.00 14.64 -17.34
C HIS A 125 -3.14 15.93 -18.16
N ALA A 126 -4.30 16.60 -18.12
CA ALA A 126 -4.57 17.77 -18.96
C ALA A 126 -3.95 19.06 -18.43
N ALA A 127 -3.93 19.25 -17.11
CA ALA A 127 -3.56 20.52 -16.51
C ALA A 127 -2.03 20.72 -16.34
N ARG A 128 -1.20 19.71 -16.68
CA ARG A 128 0.26 19.72 -16.47
C ARG A 128 0.64 20.31 -15.11
N PHE A 129 0.14 19.70 -14.04
CA PHE A 129 0.41 20.19 -12.70
C PHE A 129 1.91 20.15 -12.42
N PRO A 130 2.50 21.25 -11.91
CA PRO A 130 3.90 21.24 -11.44
C PRO A 130 4.16 20.18 -10.38
N LEU A 131 3.12 19.81 -9.63
CA LEU A 131 3.20 18.73 -8.64
C LEU A 131 3.44 17.36 -9.29
N THR A 132 2.81 17.10 -10.44
CA THR A 132 3.03 15.86 -11.20
C THR A 132 4.50 15.77 -11.63
N ASP A 133 5.05 16.88 -12.14
CA ASP A 133 6.45 16.94 -12.57
C ASP A 133 7.40 16.71 -11.40
N ALA A 134 7.18 17.38 -10.26
CA ALA A 134 7.97 17.19 -9.04
C ALA A 134 7.92 15.75 -8.51
N VAL A 135 6.76 15.10 -8.58
CA VAL A 135 6.61 13.68 -8.21
C VAL A 135 7.32 12.79 -9.21
N ALA A 136 7.20 13.05 -10.52
CA ALA A 136 7.87 12.29 -11.57
C ALA A 136 9.40 12.38 -11.43
N GLU A 137 9.94 13.58 -11.22
CA GLU A 137 11.36 13.80 -10.91
C GLU A 137 11.79 13.02 -9.68
N ARG A 138 10.97 13.02 -8.61
CA ARG A 138 11.27 12.25 -7.40
C ARG A 138 11.22 10.74 -7.62
N LEU A 139 10.35 10.25 -8.50
CA LEU A 139 10.30 8.84 -8.88
C LEU A 139 11.53 8.45 -9.70
N MET A 140 11.97 9.31 -10.63
CA MET A 140 13.17 9.08 -11.43
C MET A 140 14.45 9.14 -10.58
N GLY A 141 14.57 10.12 -9.70
CA GLY A 141 15.72 10.27 -8.78
C GLY A 141 15.78 9.21 -7.67
N ARG A 142 14.67 8.52 -7.39
CA ARG A 142 14.65 7.37 -6.46
C ARG A 142 14.87 6.04 -7.19
N GLY A 143 14.46 5.94 -8.46
CA GLY A 143 14.68 4.78 -9.32
C GLY A 143 16.14 4.57 -9.74
N SER A 144 16.99 5.60 -9.65
CA SER A 144 18.44 5.50 -9.90
C SER A 144 19.22 4.85 -8.74
N HIS A 145 18.59 4.64 -7.57
CA HIS A 145 19.20 3.98 -6.41
C HIS A 145 18.70 2.54 -6.21
N LEU A 146 18.28 1.85 -7.28
CA LEU A 146 18.24 0.39 -7.24
C LEU A 146 19.61 -0.13 -7.70
N PRO A 147 20.40 -0.78 -6.83
CA PRO A 147 21.62 -1.43 -7.27
C PRO A 147 21.24 -2.44 -8.34
N SER A 148 21.55 -2.15 -9.61
CA SER A 148 21.47 -3.12 -10.71
C SER A 148 22.60 -4.16 -10.62
N ALA A 149 23.02 -4.49 -9.40
CA ALA A 149 24.14 -5.35 -9.06
C ALA A 149 23.62 -6.56 -8.26
N ILE A 150 22.75 -7.35 -8.85
CA ILE A 150 22.58 -8.76 -8.46
C ILE A 150 22.50 -9.58 -9.75
N GLY A 151 23.61 -10.24 -10.10
CA GLY A 151 23.60 -11.40 -10.97
C GLY A 151 24.17 -11.25 -12.38
N ARG A 152 25.44 -10.83 -12.52
CA ARG A 152 26.39 -11.40 -13.51
C ARG A 152 27.83 -11.22 -13.00
N GLN A 153 28.15 -11.89 -11.89
CA GLN A 153 29.53 -12.24 -11.56
C GLN A 153 29.87 -13.52 -12.32
N HIS A 154 30.20 -13.36 -13.59
CA HIS A 154 30.92 -14.35 -14.38
C HIS A 154 32.00 -13.58 -15.12
N ASP A 155 32.96 -13.06 -14.36
CA ASP A 155 34.28 -12.78 -14.93
C ASP A 155 35.32 -13.31 -13.96
N VAL A 156 35.86 -14.45 -14.37
CA VAL A 156 36.86 -15.23 -13.67
C VAL A 156 38.19 -14.66 -14.12
N MET A 157 38.62 -13.57 -13.48
CA MET A 157 40.01 -13.09 -13.63
C MET A 157 40.79 -13.46 -12.37
N ASP A 158 41.56 -14.52 -12.58
CA ASP A 158 42.64 -15.04 -11.75
C ASP A 158 43.56 -13.92 -11.22
N LEU A 159 43.43 -13.58 -9.93
CA LEU A 159 44.37 -12.71 -9.20
C LEU A 159 45.38 -13.54 -8.39
N SER A 160 45.57 -14.81 -8.75
CA SER A 160 46.55 -15.70 -8.11
C SER A 160 47.95 -15.51 -8.71
N ASN A 161 48.46 -14.27 -8.81
CA ASN A 161 49.88 -14.11 -9.15
C ASN A 161 50.51 -12.80 -8.62
N ARG A 162 51.16 -12.95 -7.47
CA ARG A 162 52.48 -12.40 -7.11
C ARG A 162 52.68 -10.88 -7.11
N TYR A 163 52.66 -10.31 -5.90
CA TYR A 163 53.75 -9.43 -5.46
C TYR A 163 53.96 -9.62 -3.94
N GLU A 164 55.05 -10.30 -3.60
CA GLU A 164 55.54 -10.47 -2.22
C GLU A 164 56.13 -9.15 -1.70
N PRO A 165 55.94 -8.80 -0.42
CA PRO A 165 56.60 -7.66 0.20
C PRO A 165 58.03 -8.02 0.61
N THR A 166 59.05 -7.34 0.09
CA THR A 166 60.40 -7.43 0.65
C THR A 166 60.56 -6.46 1.83
N PRO A 167 60.89 -6.96 3.04
CA PRO A 167 61.25 -6.11 4.16
C PRO A 167 62.76 -5.84 4.13
N GLY A 168 63.12 -4.57 4.34
CA GLY A 168 64.45 -4.16 4.80
C GLY A 168 65.41 -3.69 3.72
N LEU A 169 65.70 -2.38 3.72
CA LEU A 169 67.08 -1.90 3.87
C LEU A 169 67.07 -0.53 4.54
N ILE A 170 67.77 -0.51 5.67
CA ILE A 170 68.08 0.62 6.54
C ILE A 170 69.21 1.43 5.89
N GLY A 171 69.17 2.75 6.03
CA GLY A 171 70.23 3.70 5.65
C GLY A 171 69.60 5.04 5.31
N GLU A 172 69.42 6.00 6.22
CA GLU A 172 70.48 6.87 6.80
C GLU A 172 71.25 7.56 5.65
N VAL A 173 71.22 8.88 5.46
CA VAL A 173 72.01 9.93 6.15
C VAL A 173 71.54 11.28 5.54
N ILE A 174 70.87 12.18 6.27
CA ILE A 174 71.33 13.48 6.85
C ILE A 174 72.28 14.35 5.98
N HIS A 175 71.97 15.68 5.94
CA HIS A 175 72.77 16.86 5.53
C HIS A 175 72.82 17.17 4.02
N ALA A 176 72.68 18.42 3.55
CA ALA A 176 72.63 19.74 4.17
C ALA A 176 71.82 20.70 3.28
#